data_AF-A0A7J4SS60-F1
#
_entry.id   AF-A0A7J4SS60-F1
#
_cell.length_a   1.000
_cell.length_b   1.000
_cell.length_c   1.000
_cell.angle_alpha   90.00
_cell.angle_beta   90.00
_cell.angle_gamma   90.00
#
_symmetry.space_group_name_H-M   'P 1'
#
loop_
_entity.id
_entity.type
_entity.pdbx_description
1 polymer ?
#
loop_
_entity_poly.entity_id
_entity_poly.type
_entity_poly.pdbx_seq_one_letter_code
_entity_poly.pdbx_strand_id
1 'polypeptide(L)'
;MTKKENEQNVAPGKEFVFKLPSGIVVGKAKNLREFKEIVKVAPLDSVVYHAKGKHFGAWLKMLGQPQLASELGRLQINDDAIARTLVLRAVSK
;
A
#
# COMPACT_ATOMS: atom_id res chain seq x y z
N MET A 1 8.07 -12.89 7.04
CA MET A 1 6.62 -13.22 6.98
C MET A 1 6.40 -14.56 6.31
N THR A 2 5.38 -15.31 6.72
CA THR A 2 5.04 -16.61 6.10
C THR A 2 4.27 -16.41 4.78
N LYS A 3 4.29 -17.39 3.86
CA LYS A 3 3.45 -17.38 2.64
C LYS A 3 1.97 -17.15 2.98
N LYS A 4 1.50 -17.78 4.06
CA LYS A 4 0.11 -17.73 4.52
C LYS A 4 -0.34 -16.31 4.91
N GLU A 5 0.53 -15.52 5.55
CA GLU A 5 0.22 -14.13 5.94
C GLU A 5 0.13 -13.18 4.75
N ASN A 6 0.90 -13.41 3.68
CA ASN A 6 0.89 -12.57 2.48
C ASN A 6 -0.36 -12.76 1.61
N GLU A 7 -0.98 -13.94 1.70
CA GLU A 7 -2.09 -14.37 0.85
C GLU A 7 -3.44 -14.33 1.57
N GLN A 8 -3.47 -13.99 2.86
CA GLN A 8 -4.71 -13.82 3.61
C GLN A 8 -5.50 -12.64 3.05
N ASN A 9 -6.69 -12.95 2.51
CA ASN A 9 -7.59 -11.94 1.97
C ASN A 9 -8.36 -11.24 3.10
N VAL A 10 -8.61 -9.95 2.91
CA VAL A 10 -9.63 -9.20 3.66
C VAL A 10 -11.04 -9.67 3.27
N ALA A 11 -12.02 -9.35 4.11
CA ALA A 11 -13.42 -9.54 3.77
C ALA A 11 -13.83 -8.68 2.54
N PRO A 12 -14.80 -9.13 1.72
CA PRO A 12 -15.30 -8.34 0.59
C PRO A 12 -15.69 -6.91 0.99
N GLY A 13 -15.29 -5.93 0.20
CA GLY A 13 -15.55 -4.50 0.48
C GLY A 13 -14.55 -3.85 1.44
N LYS A 14 -13.56 -4.59 1.93
CA LYS A 14 -12.43 -4.07 2.73
C LYS A 14 -11.12 -4.01 1.94
N GLU A 15 -11.16 -4.21 0.64
CA GLU A 15 -9.98 -4.12 -0.23
C GLU A 15 -9.40 -2.70 -0.19
N PHE A 16 -8.08 -2.61 -0.33
CA PHE A 16 -7.47 -1.31 -0.57
C PHE A 16 -7.80 -0.85 -1.98
N VAL A 17 -8.40 0.33 -2.12
CA VAL A 17 -8.71 0.93 -3.42
C VAL A 17 -7.62 1.94 -3.77
N PHE A 18 -6.81 1.60 -4.78
CA PHE A 18 -5.86 2.52 -5.36
C PHE A 18 -6.60 3.48 -6.28
N LYS A 19 -6.40 4.78 -6.05
CA LYS A 19 -6.97 5.85 -6.86
C LYS A 19 -5.97 6.97 -7.11
N LEU A 20 -6.18 7.69 -8.20
CA LEU A 20 -5.51 8.96 -8.46
C LEU A 20 -6.02 10.04 -7.48
N PRO A 21 -5.29 11.16 -7.31
CA PRO A 21 -5.78 12.32 -6.56
C PRO A 21 -7.16 12.81 -7.03
N SER A 22 -7.46 12.67 -8.33
CA SER A 22 -8.75 12.99 -8.92
C SER A 22 -9.91 12.06 -8.51
N GLY A 23 -9.61 10.95 -7.82
CA GLY A 23 -10.58 9.95 -7.40
C GLY A 23 -10.76 8.77 -8.35
N ILE A 24 -10.18 8.82 -9.56
CA ILE A 24 -10.23 7.71 -10.53
C ILE A 24 -9.57 6.47 -9.93
N VAL A 25 -10.30 5.36 -9.88
CA VAL A 25 -9.81 4.08 -9.38
C VAL A 25 -8.92 3.41 -10.42
N VAL A 26 -7.74 2.98 -9.99
CA VAL A 26 -6.71 2.35 -10.84
C VAL A 26 -6.36 0.93 -10.40
N GLY A 27 -6.91 0.46 -9.28
CA GLY A 27 -6.70 -0.91 -8.82
C GLY A 27 -7.34 -1.20 -7.46
N LYS A 28 -7.43 -2.48 -7.11
CA LYS A 28 -7.89 -2.96 -5.80
C LYS A 28 -7.01 -4.11 -5.32
N ALA A 29 -6.62 -4.09 -4.05
CA ALA A 29 -5.85 -5.17 -3.43
C ALA A 29 -6.63 -5.77 -2.26
N LYS A 30 -6.82 -7.10 -2.26
CA LYS A 30 -7.46 -7.80 -1.14
C LYS A 30 -6.48 -8.40 -0.12
N ASN A 31 -5.19 -8.40 -0.42
CA ASN A 31 -4.15 -8.94 0.45
C ASN A 31 -2.80 -8.22 0.21
N LEU A 32 -1.79 -8.55 1.03
CA LEU A 32 -0.48 -7.92 0.96
C LEU A 32 0.28 -8.27 -0.34
N ARG A 33 0.09 -9.46 -0.90
CA ARG A 33 0.67 -9.86 -2.19
C ARG A 33 0.17 -8.95 -3.31
N GLU A 34 -1.14 -8.81 -3.48
CA GLU A 34 -1.75 -7.96 -4.51
C GLU A 34 -1.43 -6.49 -4.29
N PHE A 35 -1.39 -6.03 -3.03
CA PHE A 35 -0.93 -4.70 -2.71
C PHE A 35 0.45 -4.41 -3.30
N LYS A 36 1.41 -5.32 -3.10
CA LYS A 36 2.77 -5.19 -3.66
C LYS A 36 2.76 -5.18 -5.19
N GLU A 37 2.03 -6.10 -5.81
CA GLU A 37 1.95 -6.16 -7.28
C GLU A 37 1.34 -4.88 -7.87
N ILE A 38 0.30 -4.32 -7.24
CA ILE A 38 -0.32 -3.07 -7.72
C ILE A 38 0.62 -1.88 -7.50
N VAL A 39 1.30 -1.77 -6.36
CA VAL A 39 2.27 -0.67 -6.13
C VAL A 39 3.37 -0.65 -7.21
N LYS A 40 3.80 -1.82 -7.73
CA LYS A 40 4.80 -1.88 -8.81
C LYS A 40 4.32 -1.23 -10.11
N VAL A 41 3.04 -1.36 -10.45
CA VAL A 41 2.51 -1.00 -11.78
C VAL A 41 1.56 0.20 -11.79
N ALA A 42 0.97 0.57 -10.64
CA ALA A 42 0.05 1.70 -10.55
C ALA A 42 0.74 3.02 -10.93
N PRO A 43 0.00 4.00 -11.50
CA PRO A 43 0.52 5.33 -11.78
C PRO A 43 1.23 5.94 -10.56
N LEU A 44 2.35 6.63 -10.79
CA LEU A 44 3.17 7.18 -9.70
C LEU A 44 2.34 8.12 -8.81
N ASP A 45 1.50 8.96 -9.41
CA ASP A 45 0.63 9.90 -8.71
C ASP A 45 -0.32 9.21 -7.73
N SER A 46 -0.80 7.99 -8.03
CA SER A 46 -1.62 7.21 -7.10
C SER A 46 -0.78 6.76 -5.90
N VAL A 47 0.44 6.26 -6.15
CA VAL A 47 1.34 5.79 -5.09
C VAL A 47 1.74 6.94 -4.16
N VAL A 48 2.12 8.08 -4.74
CA VAL A 48 2.45 9.31 -4.00
C VAL A 48 1.27 9.78 -3.16
N TYR A 49 0.10 9.89 -3.77
CA TYR A 49 -1.12 10.32 -3.10
C TYR A 49 -1.43 9.48 -1.86
N HIS A 50 -1.39 8.15 -2.00
CA HIS A 50 -1.69 7.26 -0.88
C HIS A 50 -0.56 7.16 0.16
N ALA A 51 0.71 7.28 -0.27
CA ALA A 51 1.85 7.28 0.64
C ALA A 51 1.86 8.55 1.50
N LYS A 52 1.78 9.73 0.89
CA LYS A 52 1.73 11.03 1.61
C LYS A 52 0.50 11.14 2.51
N GLY A 53 -0.66 10.64 2.05
CA GLY A 53 -1.90 10.59 2.83
C GLY A 53 -1.92 9.55 3.95
N LYS A 54 -0.85 8.74 4.10
CA LYS A 54 -0.77 7.63 5.08
C LYS A 54 -1.88 6.58 4.94
N HIS A 55 -2.52 6.50 3.77
CA HIS A 55 -3.64 5.59 3.51
C HIS A 55 -3.20 4.13 3.58
N PHE A 56 -2.01 3.81 3.07
CA PHE A 56 -1.46 2.46 3.11
C PHE A 56 -1.29 1.94 4.53
N GLY A 57 -0.74 2.76 5.44
CA GLY A 57 -0.54 2.37 6.84
C GLY A 57 -1.86 2.07 7.55
N ALA A 58 -2.89 2.90 7.32
CA ALA A 58 -4.21 2.67 7.91
C ALA A 58 -4.81 1.32 7.48
N TRP A 59 -4.71 0.98 6.20
CA TRP A 59 -5.20 -0.29 5.69
C TRP A 59 -4.37 -1.49 6.14
N LEU A 60 -3.03 -1.38 6.17
CA LEU A 60 -2.17 -2.44 6.69
C LEU A 60 -2.43 -2.73 8.17
N LYS A 61 -2.73 -1.71 8.97
CA LYS A 61 -3.16 -1.93 10.37
C LYS A 61 -4.45 -2.74 10.44
N MET A 62 -5.43 -2.44 9.60
CA MET A 62 -6.67 -3.21 9.49
C MET A 62 -6.42 -4.64 8.97
N LEU A 63 -5.48 -4.83 8.05
CA LEU A 63 -5.05 -6.14 7.54
C LEU A 63 -4.35 -7.01 8.60
N GLY A 64 -4.08 -6.49 9.80
CA GLY A 64 -3.33 -7.21 10.84
C GLY A 64 -1.81 -7.14 10.65
N GLN A 65 -1.32 -6.11 9.95
CA GLN A 65 0.11 -5.86 9.69
C GLN A 65 0.61 -4.59 10.40
N PRO A 66 0.54 -4.50 11.74
CA PRO A 66 0.85 -3.27 12.47
C PRO A 66 2.33 -2.86 12.36
N GLN A 67 3.26 -3.82 12.20
CA GLN A 67 4.67 -3.51 11.99
C GLN A 67 4.88 -2.79 10.65
N LEU A 68 4.33 -3.33 9.55
CA LEU A 68 4.41 -2.68 8.23
C LEU A 68 3.70 -1.32 8.22
N ALA A 69 2.56 -1.21 8.89
CA ALA A 69 1.86 0.07 9.05
C ALA A 69 2.74 1.11 9.76
N SER A 70 3.47 0.70 10.80
CA SER A 70 4.41 1.56 11.51
C SER A 70 5.60 1.96 10.62
N GLU A 71 6.14 1.04 9.82
CA GLU A 71 7.22 1.33 8.88
C GLU A 71 6.79 2.34 7.82
N LEU A 72 5.64 2.13 7.17
CA LEU A 72 5.11 3.08 6.19
C LEU A 72 4.74 4.42 6.81
N GLY A 73 4.19 4.44 8.03
CA GLY A 73 3.81 5.67 8.72
C GLY A 73 4.98 6.59 9.08
N ARG A 74 6.22 6.05 9.11
CA ARG A 74 7.46 6.81 9.34
C ARG A 74 8.08 7.35 8.06
N LEU A 75 7.65 6.89 6.89
CA LEU A 75 8.19 7.38 5.62
C LEU A 75 7.85 8.85 5.43
N GLN A 76 8.87 9.64 5.11
CA GLN A 76 8.74 11.02 4.65
C GLN A 76 8.95 11.02 3.15
N ILE A 77 7.87 11.27 2.38
CA ILE A 77 7.94 11.34 0.92
C ILE A 77 8.23 12.78 0.53
N ASN A 78 9.51 13.15 0.58
CA ASN A 78 9.99 14.50 0.23
C ASN A 78 10.29 14.63 -1.28
N ASP A 79 10.47 13.50 -1.95
CA ASP A 79 10.62 13.40 -3.40
C ASP A 79 9.65 12.32 -3.91
N ASP A 80 8.84 12.70 -4.89
CA ASP A 80 7.80 11.85 -5.44
C ASP A 80 8.38 10.73 -6.30
N ALA A 81 9.53 10.95 -6.94
CA ALA A 81 10.18 9.96 -7.80
C ALA A 81 10.58 8.69 -7.03
N ILE A 82 10.88 8.81 -5.73
CA ILE A 82 11.31 7.69 -4.89
C ILE A 82 10.16 7.03 -4.10
N ALA A 83 8.94 7.58 -4.16
CA ALA A 83 7.83 7.13 -3.33
C ALA A 83 7.53 5.63 -3.50
N ARG A 84 7.46 5.15 -4.76
CA ARG A 84 7.24 3.74 -5.08
C ARG A 84 8.30 2.83 -4.46
N THR A 85 9.57 3.21 -4.61
CA THR A 85 10.71 2.46 -4.10
C THR A 85 10.67 2.37 -2.57
N LEU A 86 10.37 3.47 -1.88
CA LEU A 86 10.27 3.49 -0.42
C LEU A 86 9.13 2.61 0.09
N VAL A 87 7.94 2.69 -0.53
CA VAL A 87 6.80 1.85 -0.17
C VAL A 87 7.13 0.38 -0.36
N LEU A 88 7.64 -0.02 -1.54
CA LEU A 88 8.00 -1.42 -1.82
C LEU A 88 9.06 -1.95 -0.85
N ARG A 89 10.08 -1.15 -0.51
CA ARG A 89 11.12 -1.54 0.43
C ARG A 89 10.56 -1.80 1.84
N ALA A 90 9.61 -0.99 2.28
CA ALA A 90 8.98 -1.16 3.60
C ALA A 90 8.15 -2.45 3.69
N VAL A 91 7.48 -2.86 2.61
CA VAL A 91 6.56 -4.02 2.62
C VAL A 91 7.17 -5.34 2.10
N SER A 92 8.46 -5.32 1.77
CA SER A 92 9.18 -6.50 1.24
C SER A 92 10.10 -7.18 2.27
N LYS A 93 10.03 -6.78 3.53
CA LYS A 93 10.78 -7.39 4.64
C LYS A 93 10.07 -8.61 5.24
#